data_AF-A0AAU5JKB2-F1
#
_entry.id   AF-A0AAU5JKB2-F1
#
_cell.length_a   1.000
_cell.length_b   1.000
_cell.length_c   1.000
_cell.angle_alpha   90.00
_cell.angle_beta   90.00
_cell.angle_gamma   90.00
#
_symmetry.space_group_name_H-M   'P 1'
#
loop_
_entity.id
_entity.type
_entity.pdbx_description
1 polymer ?
#
loop_
_entity_poly.entity_id
_entity_poly.type
_entity_poly.pdbx_seq_one_letter_code
_entity_poly.pdbx_strand_id
1 'polypeptide(L)'
;MTRDTRPLAVFDLDNTLSATAHRQHFLEARPKDWRGFFAAAPDDPPLAEGVELCRDAAEECEVVYLTGRPERCRRATVAWLAAQGLPEGRIHMRGDRDFRPARVTKVEVLRRLGADREIRMLVDDDALVCDAAEAAGFRVVRAHWAVSSEVLTDAQEKEGRT
;
A
#
# COMPACT_ATOMS: atom_id res chain seq x y z
N MET A 1 12.96 23.60 -12.18
CA MET A 1 12.67 22.48 -11.24
C MET A 1 13.52 21.31 -11.69
N THR A 2 14.61 21.02 -10.98
CA THR A 2 15.45 19.85 -11.25
C THR A 2 14.61 18.61 -11.02
N ARG A 3 14.49 17.73 -12.04
CA ARG A 3 13.84 16.42 -11.84
C ARG A 3 14.67 15.67 -10.81
N ASP A 4 14.04 15.23 -9.72
CA ASP A 4 14.67 14.34 -8.76
C ASP A 4 15.05 13.04 -9.50
N THR A 5 16.35 12.74 -9.55
CA THR A 5 16.91 11.57 -10.23
C THR A 5 17.15 10.38 -9.29
N ARG A 6 16.90 10.54 -7.98
CA ARG A 6 17.03 9.45 -7.01
C ARG A 6 16.15 8.26 -7.41
N PRO A 7 16.42 7.02 -7.02
CA PRO A 7 15.47 5.94 -7.28
C PRO A 7 14.15 6.10 -6.51
N LEU A 8 13.14 5.30 -6.86
CA LEU A 8 11.87 5.22 -6.15
C LEU A 8 11.90 4.11 -5.10
N ALA A 9 11.41 4.39 -3.90
CA ALA A 9 11.04 3.37 -2.92
C ALA A 9 9.51 3.36 -2.80
N VAL A 10 8.88 2.23 -3.18
CA VAL A 10 7.42 2.10 -3.24
C VAL A 10 6.93 1.37 -2.00
N PHE A 11 5.99 1.97 -1.26
CA PHE A 11 5.43 1.38 -0.05
C PHE A 11 3.92 1.20 -0.19
N ASP A 12 3.43 0.00 0.14
CA ASP A 12 2.02 -0.17 0.48
C ASP A 12 1.68 0.48 1.84
N LEU A 13 0.39 0.61 2.14
CA LEU A 13 -0.10 1.11 3.42
C LEU A 13 -0.64 0.00 4.32
N ASP A 14 -1.66 -0.73 3.87
CA ASP A 14 -2.46 -1.57 4.77
C ASP A 14 -1.63 -2.78 5.19
N ASN A 15 -1.42 -2.98 6.49
CA ASN A 15 -0.50 -3.97 7.08
C ASN A 15 0.99 -3.82 6.70
N THR A 16 1.35 -2.78 5.94
CA THR A 16 2.75 -2.43 5.63
C THR A 16 3.20 -1.24 6.48
N LEU A 17 2.51 -0.10 6.39
CA LEU A 17 2.76 1.09 7.21
C LEU A 17 1.72 1.27 8.31
N SER A 18 0.49 0.80 8.08
CA SER A 18 -0.68 1.02 8.93
C SER A 18 -1.31 -0.31 9.34
N ALA A 19 -1.43 -0.58 10.64
CA ALA A 19 -2.04 -1.81 11.14
C ALA A 19 -3.56 -1.79 10.94
N THR A 20 -4.10 -2.77 10.20
CA THR A 20 -5.54 -2.82 9.89
C THR A 20 -6.35 -3.68 10.86
N ALA A 21 -5.70 -4.31 11.85
CA ALA A 21 -6.29 -5.33 12.70
C ALA A 21 -7.61 -4.90 13.36
N HIS A 22 -7.71 -3.67 13.87
CA HIS A 22 -8.92 -3.19 14.56
C HIS A 22 -10.14 -3.07 13.65
N ARG A 23 -9.94 -2.96 12.33
CA ARG A 23 -11.02 -2.84 11.34
C ARG A 23 -11.29 -4.13 10.58
N GLN A 24 -10.56 -5.21 10.82
CA GLN A 24 -10.79 -6.50 10.14
C GLN A 24 -12.20 -7.06 10.36
N HIS A 25 -12.80 -6.80 11.52
CA HIS A 25 -14.15 -7.26 11.86
C HIS A 25 -15.23 -6.80 10.86
N PHE A 26 -15.04 -5.68 10.15
CA PHE A 26 -15.97 -5.24 9.10
C PHE A 26 -16.04 -6.21 7.91
N LEU A 27 -15.04 -7.07 7.74
CA LEU A 27 -14.92 -8.01 6.62
C LEU A 27 -15.31 -9.46 6.98
N GLU A 28 -15.59 -9.72 8.25
CA GLU A 28 -15.96 -11.05 8.75
C GLU A 28 -17.41 -11.43 8.39
N ALA A 29 -18.30 -10.44 8.36
CA ALA A 29 -19.71 -10.64 8.04
C ALA A 29 -19.98 -10.67 6.52
N ARG A 30 -21.12 -11.27 6.14
CA ARG A 30 -21.63 -11.26 4.76
C ARG A 30 -22.98 -10.52 4.71
N PRO A 31 -23.13 -9.47 3.87
CA PRO A 31 -22.11 -8.87 3.01
C PRO A 31 -21.01 -8.15 3.81
N LYS A 32 -19.79 -8.11 3.28
CA LYS A 32 -18.66 -7.37 3.88
C LYS A 32 -18.94 -5.88 3.90
N ASP A 33 -18.65 -5.20 5.01
CA ASP A 33 -18.80 -3.75 5.15
C ASP A 33 -17.51 -3.00 4.77
N TRP A 34 -17.27 -2.90 3.46
CA TRP A 34 -16.14 -2.11 2.94
C TRP A 34 -16.22 -0.64 3.32
N ARG A 35 -17.42 -0.09 3.45
CA ARG A 35 -17.59 1.32 3.80
C ARG A 35 -17.10 1.56 5.22
N GLY A 36 -17.51 0.73 6.17
CA GLY A 36 -17.02 0.74 7.55
C GLY A 36 -15.51 0.50 7.62
N PHE A 37 -15.01 -0.52 6.91
CA PHE A 37 -13.57 -0.83 6.85
C PHE A 37 -12.72 0.38 6.46
N PHE A 38 -13.07 1.10 5.38
CA PHE A 38 -12.29 2.27 4.97
C PHE A 38 -12.56 3.53 5.77
N ALA A 39 -13.76 3.66 6.36
CA ALA A 39 -14.06 4.78 7.25
C ALA A 39 -13.23 4.75 8.53
N ALA A 40 -12.83 3.56 8.99
CA ALA A 40 -12.00 3.34 10.18
C ALA A 40 -10.48 3.43 9.92
N ALA A 41 -10.05 3.58 8.66
CA ALA A 41 -8.63 3.69 8.29
C ALA A 41 -7.86 4.88 8.90
N PRO A 42 -8.48 6.05 9.21
CA PRO A 42 -7.79 7.14 9.90
C PRO A 42 -7.29 6.76 11.31
N ASP A 43 -7.87 5.73 11.92
CA ASP A 43 -7.55 5.28 13.26
C ASP A 43 -6.52 4.13 13.27
N ASP A 44 -5.95 3.77 12.11
CA ASP A 44 -4.91 2.74 12.01
C ASP A 44 -3.68 3.13 12.85
N PRO A 45 -3.22 2.26 13.78
CA PRO A 45 -1.93 2.43 14.42
C PRO A 45 -0.79 2.32 13.38
N PRO A 46 0.28 3.13 13.49
CA PRO A 46 1.47 2.94 12.66
C PRO A 46 2.18 1.63 13.01
N LEU A 47 2.76 0.98 12.01
CA LEU A 47 3.67 -0.16 12.18
C LEU A 47 5.10 0.36 12.21
N ALA A 48 5.76 0.25 13.37
CA ALA A 48 7.05 0.90 13.62
C ALA A 48 8.12 0.51 12.60
N GLU A 49 8.24 -0.79 12.31
CA GLU A 49 9.21 -1.35 11.37
C GLU A 49 9.02 -0.79 9.95
N GLY A 50 7.77 -0.69 9.49
CA GLY A 50 7.45 -0.11 8.19
C GLY A 50 7.72 1.39 8.13
N VAL A 51 7.38 2.13 9.19
CA VAL A 51 7.60 3.58 9.29
C VAL A 51 9.08 3.92 9.32
N GLU A 52 9.88 3.20 10.10
CA GLU A 52 11.33 3.36 10.17
C GLU A 52 11.97 3.08 8.80
N LEU A 53 11.64 1.96 8.18
CA LEU A 53 12.12 1.62 6.83
C LEU A 53 11.75 2.70 5.79
N CYS A 54 10.55 3.27 5.88
CA CYS A 54 10.10 4.33 4.99
C CYS A 54 10.91 5.62 5.16
N ARG A 55 11.22 5.99 6.40
CA ARG A 55 12.05 7.17 6.71
C ARG A 55 13.49 6.97 6.25
N ASP A 56 14.09 5.82 6.55
CA ASP A 56 15.46 5.51 6.13
C ASP A 56 15.58 5.50 4.60
N ALA A 57 14.60 4.89 3.91
CA ALA A 57 14.57 4.88 2.45
C ALA A 57 14.48 6.29 1.84
N ALA A 58 13.88 7.24 2.53
CA ALA A 58 13.70 8.61 2.02
C ALA A 58 14.99 9.43 1.98
N GLU A 59 16.05 9.00 2.68
CA GLU A 59 17.37 9.61 2.61
C GLU A 59 17.98 9.44 1.21
N GLU A 60 17.79 8.26 0.60
CA GLU A 60 18.41 7.90 -0.69
C GLU A 60 17.41 7.81 -1.85
N CYS A 61 16.12 7.66 -1.55
CA CYS A 61 15.05 7.45 -2.52
C CYS A 61 14.00 8.56 -2.45
N GLU A 62 13.25 8.73 -3.54
CA GLU A 62 11.94 9.36 -3.45
C GLU A 62 10.89 8.32 -3.06
N VAL A 63 10.12 8.62 -2.02
CA VAL A 63 9.04 7.74 -1.54
C VAL A 63 7.80 7.87 -2.41
N VAL A 64 7.25 6.73 -2.80
CA VAL A 64 5.96 6.61 -3.49
C VAL A 64 5.08 5.66 -2.70
N TYR A 65 3.84 6.05 -2.45
CA TYR A 65 2.85 5.21 -1.79
C TYR A 65 1.96 4.53 -2.82
N LEU A 66 1.77 3.22 -2.72
CA LEU A 66 0.96 2.41 -3.64
C LEU A 66 -0.01 1.54 -2.84
N THR A 67 -1.26 1.96 -2.73
CA THR A 67 -2.23 1.32 -1.84
C THR A 67 -3.47 0.81 -2.55
N GLY A 68 -4.02 -0.29 -2.03
CA GLY A 68 -5.33 -0.79 -2.40
C GLY A 68 -6.48 0.09 -1.94
N ARG A 69 -6.25 1.05 -1.02
CA ARG A 69 -7.28 2.01 -0.58
C ARG A 69 -7.88 2.75 -1.79
N PRO A 70 -9.20 2.92 -1.81
CA PRO A 70 -9.88 3.58 -2.92
C PRO A 70 -9.67 5.10 -2.90
N GLU A 71 -9.77 5.73 -4.05
CA GLU A 71 -9.52 7.16 -4.27
C GLU A 71 -10.34 8.06 -3.32
N ARG A 72 -11.58 7.69 -2.98
CA ARG A 72 -12.41 8.39 -1.98
C ARG A 72 -11.72 8.54 -0.60
N CYS A 73 -10.74 7.71 -0.28
CA CYS A 73 -9.98 7.76 0.98
C CYS A 73 -8.79 8.72 0.93
N ARG A 74 -8.46 9.32 -0.23
CA ARG A 74 -7.20 10.10 -0.41
C ARG A 74 -6.97 11.13 0.67
N ARG A 75 -7.98 11.97 0.97
CA ARG A 75 -7.84 13.03 1.97
C ARG A 75 -7.49 12.47 3.35
N ALA A 76 -8.16 11.39 3.75
CA ALA A 76 -7.90 10.73 5.03
C ALA A 76 -6.51 10.08 5.05
N THR A 77 -6.12 9.40 3.98
CA THR A 77 -4.80 8.78 3.85
C THR A 77 -3.66 9.81 3.90
N VAL A 78 -3.80 10.94 3.19
CA VAL A 78 -2.80 12.04 3.24
C VAL A 78 -2.67 12.60 4.66
N ALA A 79 -3.80 12.85 5.33
CA ALA A 79 -3.78 13.35 6.71
C ALA A 79 -3.12 12.35 7.67
N TRP A 80 -3.39 11.05 7.50
CA TRP A 80 -2.78 10.00 8.30
C TRP A 80 -1.26 9.94 8.08
N LEU A 81 -0.79 9.93 6.83
CA LEU A 81 0.65 9.93 6.51
C LEU A 81 1.38 11.12 7.15
N ALA A 82 0.79 12.31 7.06
CA ALA A 82 1.35 13.52 7.68
C ALA A 82 1.37 13.43 9.22
N ALA A 83 0.30 12.91 9.83
CA ALA A 83 0.22 12.71 11.27
C ALA A 83 1.27 11.72 11.80
N GLN A 84 1.66 10.73 11.01
CA GLN A 84 2.74 9.79 11.35
C GLN A 84 4.14 10.35 11.05
N GLY A 85 4.27 11.58 10.53
CA GLY A 85 5.56 12.17 10.15
C GLY A 85 6.27 11.35 9.07
N LEU A 86 5.51 10.78 8.13
CA LEU A 86 6.07 10.09 6.98
C LEU A 86 6.47 11.09 5.88
N PRO A 87 7.47 10.76 5.04
CA PRO A 87 7.92 11.64 3.96
C PRO A 87 6.80 12.01 2.99
N GLU A 88 6.81 13.24 2.48
CA GLU A 88 5.93 13.61 1.37
C GLU A 88 6.27 12.77 0.13
N GLY A 89 5.23 12.29 -0.56
CA GLY A 89 5.40 11.40 -1.70
C GLY A 89 4.15 11.32 -2.55
N ARG A 90 4.31 10.89 -3.81
CA ARG A 90 3.16 10.60 -4.68
C ARG A 90 2.39 9.41 -4.13
N ILE A 91 1.06 9.49 -4.12
CA ILE A 91 0.18 8.41 -3.66
C ILE A 91 -0.64 7.89 -4.83
N HIS A 92 -0.37 6.65 -5.23
CA HIS A 92 -1.17 5.87 -6.15
C HIS A 92 -2.19 5.05 -5.35
N MET A 93 -3.47 5.31 -5.63
CA MET A 93 -4.60 4.69 -4.98
C MET A 93 -5.43 3.96 -6.02
N ARG A 94 -6.28 3.04 -5.55
CA ARG A 94 -7.20 2.32 -6.41
C ARG A 94 -8.33 3.25 -6.85
N GLY A 95 -8.73 3.20 -8.13
CA GLY A 95 -9.90 3.93 -8.60
C GLY A 95 -11.18 3.43 -7.90
N ASP A 96 -12.12 4.32 -7.57
CA ASP A 96 -13.35 3.97 -6.82
C ASP A 96 -14.23 2.90 -7.47
N ARG A 97 -14.01 2.61 -8.76
CA ARG A 97 -14.74 1.60 -9.55
C ARG A 97 -13.83 0.51 -10.11
N ASP A 98 -12.58 0.44 -9.66
CA ASP A 98 -11.64 -0.61 -10.08
C ASP A 98 -11.70 -1.80 -9.12
N PHE A 99 -12.31 -2.89 -9.60
CA PHE A 99 -12.48 -4.11 -8.82
C PHE A 99 -11.54 -5.24 -9.24
N ARG A 100 -10.41 -4.92 -9.85
CA ARG A 100 -9.42 -5.94 -10.26
C ARG A 100 -8.58 -6.37 -9.05
N PRO A 101 -7.95 -7.55 -9.06
CA PRO A 101 -7.06 -7.97 -7.97
C PRO A 101 -5.93 -6.96 -7.67
N ALA A 102 -5.52 -6.84 -6.42
CA ALA A 102 -4.45 -5.90 -6.03
C ALA A 102 -3.15 -6.20 -6.76
N ARG A 103 -2.75 -7.48 -6.87
CA ARG A 103 -1.55 -7.89 -7.64
C ARG A 103 -1.54 -7.36 -9.08
N VAL A 104 -2.70 -7.31 -9.74
CA VAL A 104 -2.82 -6.82 -11.12
C VAL A 104 -2.61 -5.31 -11.16
N THR A 105 -3.38 -4.57 -10.35
CA THR A 105 -3.34 -3.10 -10.33
C THR A 105 -1.99 -2.57 -9.86
N LYS A 106 -1.39 -3.17 -8.83
CA LYS A 106 -0.09 -2.76 -8.29
C LYS A 106 1.04 -3.00 -9.28
N VAL A 107 1.10 -4.16 -9.92
CA VAL A 107 2.13 -4.45 -10.95
C VAL A 107 2.01 -3.54 -12.17
N GLU A 108 0.79 -3.19 -12.60
CA GLU A 108 0.59 -2.19 -13.67
C GLU A 108 1.18 -0.83 -13.30
N VAL A 109 0.95 -0.36 -12.06
CA VAL A 109 1.53 0.90 -11.56
C VAL A 109 3.05 0.81 -11.46
N LEU A 110 3.60 -0.29 -10.94
CA LEU A 110 5.05 -0.50 -10.86
C LEU A 110 5.72 -0.48 -12.24
N ARG A 111 5.13 -1.14 -13.24
CA ARG A 111 5.65 -1.10 -14.63
C ARG A 111 5.65 0.30 -15.21
N ARG A 112 4.59 1.07 -14.97
CA ARG A 112 4.51 2.47 -15.43
C ARG A 112 5.57 3.34 -14.76
N LEU A 113 5.75 3.21 -13.45
CA LEU A 113 6.76 3.97 -12.70
C LEU A 113 8.19 3.56 -13.11
N GLY A 114 8.41 2.25 -13.25
CA GLY A 114 9.68 1.63 -13.62
C GLY A 114 10.14 1.92 -15.05
N ALA A 115 9.23 2.38 -15.92
CA ALA A 115 9.58 2.76 -17.29
C ALA A 115 10.45 4.02 -17.36
N ASP A 116 10.25 4.97 -16.44
CA ASP A 116 10.93 6.25 -16.44
C ASP A 116 12.01 6.35 -15.35
N ARG A 117 11.94 5.52 -14.31
CA ARG A 117 12.78 5.66 -13.12
C ARG A 117 13.00 4.32 -12.43
N GLU A 118 14.21 4.10 -11.95
CA GLU A 118 14.54 2.89 -11.18
C GLU A 118 13.65 2.79 -9.93
N ILE A 119 13.05 1.60 -9.73
CA ILE A 119 12.39 1.25 -8.47
C ILE A 119 13.39 0.43 -7.65
N ARG A 120 13.90 1.03 -6.57
CA ARG A 120 14.83 0.39 -5.62
C ARG A 120 14.20 -0.83 -4.97
N MET A 121 12.95 -0.67 -4.54
CA MET A 121 12.16 -1.71 -3.87
C MET A 121 10.67 -1.40 -3.89
N LEU A 122 9.86 -2.46 -3.85
CA LEU A 122 8.49 -2.45 -3.35
C LEU A 122 8.48 -3.02 -1.93
N VAL A 123 7.74 -2.41 -1.02
CA VAL A 123 7.45 -2.95 0.31
C VAL A 123 5.95 -3.23 0.40
N ASP A 124 5.57 -4.49 0.63
CA ASP A 124 4.17 -4.95 0.60
C ASP A 124 4.00 -6.18 1.52
N ASP A 125 2.84 -6.33 2.17
CA ASP A 125 2.53 -7.49 3.02
C ASP A 125 1.81 -8.61 2.25
N ASP A 126 1.10 -8.27 1.16
CA ASP A 126 0.34 -9.23 0.37
C ASP A 126 1.29 -10.12 -0.44
N ALA A 127 1.35 -11.40 -0.05
CA ALA A 127 2.19 -12.39 -0.70
C ALA A 127 1.91 -12.52 -2.21
N LEU A 128 0.66 -12.41 -2.65
CA LEU A 128 0.31 -12.51 -4.07
C LEU A 128 0.75 -11.28 -4.86
N VAL A 129 0.77 -10.10 -4.22
CA VAL A 129 1.39 -8.89 -4.79
C VAL A 129 2.90 -9.05 -4.86
N CYS A 130 3.53 -9.51 -3.78
CA CYS A 130 4.98 -9.72 -3.70
C CYS A 130 5.46 -10.67 -4.78
N ASP A 131 4.83 -11.85 -4.89
CA ASP A 131 5.16 -12.86 -5.89
C ASP A 131 5.00 -12.31 -7.32
N ALA A 132 3.92 -11.56 -7.58
CA ALA A 132 3.67 -10.97 -8.90
C ALA A 132 4.67 -9.85 -9.24
N ALA A 133 5.09 -9.06 -8.27
CA ALA A 133 6.09 -8.01 -8.45
C ALA A 133 7.49 -8.60 -8.70
N GLU A 134 7.89 -9.62 -7.94
CA GLU A 134 9.14 -10.36 -8.17
C GLU A 134 9.16 -11.01 -9.55
N ALA A 135 8.06 -11.66 -9.95
CA ALA A 135 7.91 -12.24 -11.29
C ALA A 135 7.95 -11.19 -12.41
N ALA A 136 7.59 -9.94 -12.11
CA ALA A 136 7.71 -8.81 -13.03
C ALA A 136 9.10 -8.14 -13.02
N GLY A 137 10.05 -8.64 -12.22
CA GLY A 137 11.43 -8.17 -12.16
C GLY A 137 11.70 -7.08 -11.12
N PHE A 138 10.77 -6.82 -10.21
CA PHE A 138 10.96 -5.84 -9.13
C PHE A 138 11.57 -6.49 -7.90
N ARG A 139 12.48 -5.76 -7.23
CA ARG A 139 12.94 -6.13 -5.89
C ARG A 139 11.82 -5.87 -4.89
N VAL A 140 11.55 -6.86 -4.02
CA VAL A 140 10.51 -6.77 -3.00
C VAL A 140 11.10 -6.94 -1.60
N VAL A 141 10.58 -6.16 -0.65
CA VAL A 141 10.72 -6.36 0.79
C VAL A 141 9.36 -6.79 1.29
N ARG A 142 9.24 -8.05 1.73
CA ARG A 142 7.97 -8.60 2.20
C ARG A 142 7.71 -8.16 3.65
N ALA A 143 6.62 -7.45 3.89
CA ALA A 143 6.26 -6.90 5.19
C ALA A 143 5.57 -7.96 6.06
N HIS A 144 6.31 -8.60 6.96
CA HIS A 144 5.80 -9.66 7.84
C HIS A 144 5.60 -9.23 9.30
N TRP A 145 5.62 -7.93 9.58
CA TRP A 145 5.53 -7.38 10.94
C TRP A 145 4.09 -7.09 11.41
N ALA A 146 3.11 -7.07 10.50
CA ALA A 146 1.71 -6.97 10.86
C ALA A 146 1.10 -8.33 11.21
N VAL A 147 0.00 -8.31 11.97
CA VAL A 147 -0.86 -9.49 12.13
C VAL A 147 -1.50 -9.82 10.78
N SER A 148 -1.23 -11.01 10.25
CA SER A 148 -1.78 -11.45 8.97
C SER A 148 -3.30 -11.60 9.03
N SER A 149 -3.98 -11.25 7.93
CA SER A 149 -5.42 -11.46 7.76
C SER A 149 -5.70 -12.14 6.43
N GLU A 150 -5.93 -13.46 6.47
CA GLU A 150 -6.33 -14.23 5.29
C GLU A 150 -7.61 -13.67 4.65
N VAL A 151 -8.54 -13.15 5.47
CA VAL A 151 -9.79 -12.56 5.01
C VAL A 151 -9.54 -11.32 4.17
N LEU A 152 -8.62 -10.43 4.59
CA LEU A 152 -8.26 -9.24 3.84
C LEU A 152 -7.57 -9.59 2.52
N THR A 153 -6.58 -10.49 2.56
CA THR A 153 -5.86 -10.96 1.36
C THR A 153 -6.83 -11.58 0.35
N ASP A 154 -7.70 -12.51 0.79
CA ASP A 154 -8.69 -13.13 -0.10
C ASP A 154 -9.65 -12.10 -0.70
N ALA A 155 -10.02 -11.09 0.07
CA ALA A 155 -10.92 -10.04 -0.36
C ALA A 155 -10.29 -9.15 -1.44
N GLN A 156 -9.03 -8.77 -1.27
CA GLN A 156 -8.26 -7.98 -2.23
C GLN A 156 -7.99 -8.76 -3.53
N GLU A 157 -7.75 -10.06 -3.43
CA GLU A 157 -7.19 -10.86 -4.53
C GLU A 157 -8.22 -11.69 -5.30
N LYS A 158 -9.33 -12.09 -4.67
CA LYS A 158 -10.41 -12.87 -5.30
C LYS A 158 -11.65 -12.04 -5.57
N GLU A 159 -12.05 -11.21 -4.62
CA GLU A 159 -13.27 -10.40 -4.76
C GLU A 159 -12.97 -9.06 -5.44
N GLY A 160 -11.70 -8.64 -5.49
CA GLY A 160 -11.26 -7.38 -6.06
C GLY A 160 -11.94 -6.17 -5.42
N ARG A 161 -12.51 -6.34 -4.23
CA ARG A 161 -13.22 -5.29 -3.51
C ARG A 161 -12.28 -4.73 -2.47
N THR A 162 -12.03 -3.43 -2.58
CA THR A 162 -11.52 -2.50 -1.59
C THR A 162 -12.01 -1.11 -2.03
#